data_AF-A0A925I778-F1
#
_entry.id   AF-A0A925I778-F1
#
_cell.length_a   1.000
_cell.length_b   1.000
_cell.length_c   1.000
_cell.angle_alpha   90.00
_cell.angle_beta   90.00
_cell.angle_gamma   90.00
#
_symmetry.space_group_name_H-M   'P 1'
#
loop_
_entity.id
_entity.type
_entity.pdbx_description
1 polymer ?
#
loop_
_entity_poly.entity_id
_entity_poly.type
_entity_poly.pdbx_seq_one_letter_code
_entity_poly.pdbx_strand_id
1 'polypeptide(L)'
;MTLFSRKYGAGKPLVILHGLFGQSDNWNTLSKKFAENSFEVFTVDLRNHGLSPHSDEWSYESMAQDLKEFIVENNLEKPFLIGHSLGGKVLMFFEMMFPDIAEKIVVVDMAPKAYPPHHNEALKALMAVDLEKVSSRKDAENKLNEFALDFGTKQFLLKNLYRLTETENQKLFGWRFNLKTI
;
A
#
# COMPACT_ATOMS: atom_id res chain seq x y z
N MET A 1 4.36 -11.03 9.84
CA MET A 1 2.90 -10.98 9.65
C MET A 1 2.57 -11.43 8.23
N THR A 2 1.53 -12.22 8.01
CA THR A 2 1.17 -12.68 6.65
C THR A 2 0.54 -11.54 5.84
N LEU A 3 1.25 -11.06 4.82
CA LEU A 3 0.78 -10.00 3.93
C LEU A 3 -0.16 -10.55 2.86
N PHE A 4 -1.20 -9.78 2.54
CA PHE A 4 -2.04 -10.03 1.38
C PHE A 4 -1.29 -9.64 0.09
N SER A 5 -1.43 -10.46 -0.95
CA SER A 5 -0.95 -10.11 -2.28
C SER A 5 -1.90 -10.62 -3.36
N ARG A 6 -1.85 -9.96 -4.52
CA ARG A 6 -2.42 -10.49 -5.76
C ARG A 6 -1.31 -11.02 -6.63
N LYS A 7 -1.58 -12.13 -7.32
CA LYS A 7 -0.62 -12.85 -8.15
C LYS A 7 -1.03 -12.81 -9.63
N TYR A 8 -0.05 -12.63 -10.52
CA TYR A 8 -0.25 -12.60 -11.96
C TYR A 8 0.89 -13.31 -12.69
N GLY A 9 0.58 -14.00 -13.78
CA GLY A 9 1.61 -14.62 -14.62
C GLY A 9 2.36 -15.77 -13.96
N ALA A 10 3.48 -16.13 -14.57
CA ALA A 10 4.42 -17.16 -14.13
C ALA A 10 5.81 -16.84 -14.70
N GLY A 11 6.86 -17.30 -14.01
CA GLY A 11 8.25 -17.09 -14.43
C GLY A 11 9.09 -16.45 -13.32
N LYS A 12 9.90 -15.44 -13.64
CA LYS A 12 10.78 -14.80 -12.67
C LYS A 12 9.95 -14.09 -11.59
N PRO A 13 10.18 -14.32 -10.28
CA PRO A 13 9.42 -13.62 -9.24
C PRO A 13 9.67 -12.10 -9.28
N LEU A 14 8.57 -11.33 -9.27
CA LEU A 14 8.57 -9.88 -9.21
C LEU A 14 7.61 -9.42 -8.12
N VAL A 15 8.12 -8.80 -7.06
CA VAL A 15 7.31 -8.24 -5.97
C VAL A 15 7.19 -6.73 -6.12
N ILE A 16 5.98 -6.20 -6.02
CA ILE A 16 5.69 -4.78 -6.18
C ILE A 16 5.04 -4.23 -4.90
N LEU A 17 5.65 -3.19 -4.34
CA LEU A 17 5.19 -2.46 -3.15
C LEU A 17 4.62 -1.09 -3.53
N HIS A 18 3.40 -0.84 -3.08
CA HIS A 18 2.70 0.43 -3.34
C HIS A 18 3.23 1.60 -2.46
N GLY A 19 2.76 2.81 -2.76
CA GLY A 19 3.03 4.01 -1.97
C GLY A 19 2.06 4.21 -0.81
N LEU A 20 2.23 5.27 -0.02
CA LEU A 20 1.34 5.61 1.09
C LEU A 20 -0.11 5.77 0.62
N PHE A 21 -1.08 5.26 1.39
CA PHE A 21 -2.51 5.17 1.05
C PHE A 21 -2.82 4.32 -0.20
N GLY A 22 -1.83 3.62 -0.73
CA GLY A 22 -2.01 2.68 -1.83
C GLY A 22 -2.51 1.31 -1.36
N GLN A 23 -2.73 0.44 -2.34
CA GLN A 23 -3.00 -0.98 -2.19
C GLN A 23 -2.58 -1.71 -3.48
N SER A 24 -2.51 -3.04 -3.43
CA SER A 24 -2.06 -3.98 -4.46
C SER A 24 -2.66 -3.70 -5.83
N ASP A 25 -3.93 -3.32 -5.87
CA ASP A 25 -4.64 -3.07 -7.12
C ASP A 25 -4.24 -1.77 -7.84
N ASN A 26 -3.43 -0.89 -7.23
CA ASN A 26 -2.89 0.29 -7.90
C ASN A 26 -1.92 -0.06 -9.03
N TRP A 27 -1.29 -1.23 -8.96
CA TRP A 27 -0.31 -1.70 -9.94
C TRP A 27 -0.88 -2.72 -10.93
N ASN A 28 -2.19 -2.98 -10.91
CA ASN A 28 -2.83 -4.05 -11.68
C ASN A 28 -2.52 -3.99 -13.19
N THR A 29 -2.60 -2.81 -13.81
CA THR A 29 -2.32 -2.63 -15.25
C THR A 29 -0.87 -2.96 -15.60
N LEU A 30 0.08 -2.48 -14.81
CA LEU A 30 1.51 -2.77 -15.03
C LEU A 30 1.85 -4.22 -14.71
N SER A 31 1.23 -4.79 -13.68
CA SER A 31 1.44 -6.18 -13.27
C SER A 31 1.04 -7.17 -14.36
N LYS A 32 -0.07 -6.90 -15.07
CA LYS A 32 -0.47 -7.71 -16.24
C LYS A 32 0.56 -7.62 -17.37
N LYS A 33 1.09 -6.43 -17.65
CA LYS A 33 2.13 -6.25 -18.67
C LYS A 33 3.44 -6.95 -18.30
N PHE A 34 3.84 -6.90 -17.03
CA PHE A 34 5.02 -7.65 -16.58
C PHE A 34 4.78 -9.17 -16.66
N ALA A 35 3.58 -9.64 -16.31
CA ALA A 35 3.21 -11.04 -16.44
C ALA A 35 3.30 -11.55 -17.90
N GLU A 36 2.95 -10.72 -18.89
CA GLU A 36 3.14 -11.01 -20.32
C GLU A 36 4.62 -11.16 -20.72
N ASN A 37 5.55 -10.64 -19.91
CA ASN A 37 7.00 -10.67 -20.11
C ASN A 37 7.69 -11.70 -19.19
N SER A 38 7.03 -12.82 -18.91
CA SER A 38 7.58 -13.96 -18.15
C SER A 38 7.96 -13.65 -16.69
N PHE A 39 7.22 -12.75 -16.05
CA PHE A 39 7.28 -12.55 -14.61
C PHE A 39 6.11 -13.21 -13.89
N GLU A 40 6.42 -13.79 -12.73
CA GLU A 40 5.43 -14.13 -11.71
C GLU A 40 5.30 -12.93 -10.75
N VAL A 41 4.26 -12.12 -10.95
CA VAL A 41 4.12 -10.82 -10.31
C VAL A 41 3.27 -10.92 -9.06
N PHE A 42 3.79 -10.42 -7.94
CA PHE A 42 3.11 -10.28 -6.65
C PHE A 42 2.95 -8.79 -6.33
N THR A 43 1.72 -8.27 -6.39
CA THR A 43 1.42 -6.93 -5.86
C THR A 43 0.98 -7.06 -4.42
N VAL A 44 1.78 -6.54 -3.49
CA VAL A 44 1.62 -6.74 -2.06
C VAL A 44 0.91 -5.54 -1.44
N ASP A 45 -0.06 -5.82 -0.58
CA ASP A 45 -0.58 -4.83 0.36
C ASP A 45 0.41 -4.74 1.53
N LEU A 46 1.04 -3.58 1.73
CA LEU A 46 1.91 -3.40 2.89
C LEU A 46 1.11 -3.47 4.19
N ARG A 47 1.79 -3.68 5.32
CA ARG A 47 1.17 -3.56 6.64
C ARG A 47 0.33 -2.28 6.72
N ASN A 48 -0.78 -2.34 7.47
CA ASN A 48 -1.68 -1.19 7.61
C ASN A 48 -2.30 -0.69 6.30
N HIS A 49 -2.29 -1.46 5.21
CA HIS A 49 -2.88 -1.09 3.92
C HIS A 49 -3.67 -2.24 3.30
N GLY A 50 -4.61 -1.88 2.41
CA GLY A 50 -5.38 -2.85 1.63
C GLY A 50 -6.08 -3.90 2.49
N LEU A 51 -5.79 -5.16 2.17
CA LEU A 51 -6.31 -6.36 2.85
C LEU A 51 -5.27 -7.00 3.77
N SER A 52 -4.07 -6.42 3.89
CA SER A 52 -3.08 -6.86 4.86
C SER A 52 -3.49 -6.47 6.29
N PRO A 53 -3.00 -7.19 7.32
CA PRO A 53 -3.38 -6.90 8.69
C PRO A 53 -2.95 -5.50 9.13
N HIS A 54 -3.72 -4.97 10.09
CA HIS A 54 -3.42 -3.70 10.75
C HIS A 54 -2.64 -3.96 12.04
N SER A 55 -1.69 -3.09 12.34
CA SER A 55 -0.79 -3.13 13.50
C SER A 55 -0.53 -1.71 14.00
N ASP A 56 -0.26 -1.56 15.30
CA ASP A 56 0.20 -0.30 15.89
C ASP A 56 1.70 -0.04 15.61
N GLU A 57 2.43 -1.04 15.14
CA GLU A 57 3.84 -0.90 14.77
C GLU A 57 3.99 -0.36 13.33
N TRP A 58 4.62 0.80 13.21
CA TRP A 58 4.83 1.51 11.95
C TRP A 58 6.26 2.05 11.82
N SER A 59 7.11 1.25 11.18
CA SER A 59 8.50 1.61 10.88
C SER A 59 8.93 0.97 9.57
N TYR A 60 9.99 1.49 8.95
CA TYR A 60 10.52 0.89 7.72
C TYR A 60 11.14 -0.48 7.99
N GLU A 61 11.75 -0.66 9.16
CA GLU A 61 12.37 -1.91 9.61
C GLU A 61 11.32 -3.01 9.74
N SER A 62 10.16 -2.69 10.34
CA SER A 62 9.08 -3.66 10.51
C SER A 62 8.43 -4.02 9.17
N MET A 63 8.24 -3.05 8.27
CA MET A 63 7.81 -3.32 6.88
C MET A 63 8.82 -4.14 6.08
N ALA A 64 10.11 -3.89 6.24
CA ALA A 64 11.17 -4.68 5.60
C ALA A 64 11.19 -6.13 6.12
N GLN A 65 10.98 -6.32 7.42
CA GLN A 65 10.84 -7.63 8.03
C GLN A 65 9.63 -8.38 7.46
N ASP A 66 8.47 -7.73 7.30
CA ASP A 66 7.31 -8.37 6.66
C ASP A 66 7.60 -8.77 5.21
N LEU A 67 8.33 -7.94 4.45
CA LEU A 67 8.71 -8.29 3.09
C LEU A 67 9.63 -9.53 3.05
N LYS A 68 10.58 -9.62 3.99
CA LYS A 68 11.44 -10.80 4.13
C LYS A 68 10.62 -12.04 4.44
N GLU A 69 9.65 -11.93 5.35
CA GLU A 69 8.74 -13.02 5.70
C GLU A 69 7.90 -13.43 4.49
N PHE A 70 7.31 -12.47 3.77
CA PHE A 70 6.55 -12.72 2.55
C PHE A 70 7.35 -13.47 1.49
N ILE A 71 8.62 -13.07 1.26
CA ILE A 71 9.53 -13.73 0.30
C ILE A 71 9.77 -15.19 0.70
N VAL A 72 10.02 -15.45 1.99
CA VAL A 72 10.25 -16.80 2.52
C VAL A 72 8.99 -17.66 2.44
N GLU A 73 7.85 -17.13 2.90
CA GLU A 73 6.56 -17.84 2.91
C GLU A 73 6.12 -18.26 1.50
N ASN A 74 6.43 -17.46 0.49
CA ASN A 74 6.09 -17.73 -0.91
C ASN A 74 7.21 -18.47 -1.67
N ASN A 75 8.31 -18.85 -1.01
CA ASN A 75 9.47 -19.53 -1.60
C ASN A 75 10.04 -18.78 -2.82
N LEU A 76 10.16 -17.45 -2.74
CA LEU A 76 10.63 -16.64 -3.86
C LEU A 76 12.16 -16.59 -3.87
N GLU A 77 12.77 -17.30 -4.81
CA GLU A 77 14.23 -17.30 -4.99
C GLU A 77 14.69 -16.09 -5.80
N LYS A 78 15.55 -15.26 -5.19
CA LYS A 78 16.19 -14.10 -5.83
C LYS A 78 15.18 -13.19 -6.58
N PRO A 79 14.11 -12.72 -5.93
CA PRO A 79 13.06 -11.95 -6.60
C PRO A 79 13.57 -10.61 -7.12
N PHE A 80 12.90 -10.06 -8.13
CA PHE A 80 13.00 -8.65 -8.47
C PHE A 80 12.02 -7.87 -7.60
N LEU A 81 12.41 -6.70 -7.11
CA LEU A 81 11.59 -5.86 -6.24
C LEU A 81 11.37 -4.49 -6.89
N ILE A 82 10.12 -4.02 -6.89
CA ILE A 82 9.75 -2.66 -7.28
C ILE A 82 9.05 -1.99 -6.09
N GLY A 83 9.47 -0.79 -5.73
CA GLY A 83 8.89 -0.04 -4.61
C GLY A 83 8.63 1.40 -5.00
N HIS A 84 7.38 1.85 -4.86
CA HIS A 84 6.99 3.23 -5.12
C HIS A 84 6.84 4.03 -3.85
N SER A 85 7.44 5.22 -3.78
CA SER A 85 7.30 6.14 -2.65
C SER A 85 7.58 5.45 -1.30
N LEU A 86 6.57 5.25 -0.46
CA LEU A 86 6.64 4.43 0.77
C LEU A 86 7.33 3.08 0.52
N GLY A 87 6.85 2.31 -0.45
CA GLY A 87 7.44 1.02 -0.83
C GLY A 87 8.90 1.16 -1.26
N GLY A 88 9.26 2.28 -1.88
CA GLY A 88 10.65 2.60 -2.23
C GLY A 88 11.56 2.74 -1.02
N LYS A 89 11.09 3.42 0.04
CA LYS A 89 11.82 3.48 1.33
C LYS A 89 11.91 2.10 1.98
N VAL A 90 10.82 1.32 1.96
CA VAL A 90 10.83 -0.06 2.48
C VAL A 90 11.91 -0.89 1.79
N LEU A 91 12.05 -0.81 0.46
CA LEU A 91 13.09 -1.53 -0.27
C LEU A 91 14.51 -1.09 0.10
N MET A 92 14.73 0.20 0.38
CA MET A 92 16.04 0.69 0.83
C MET A 92 16.41 0.10 2.20
N PHE A 93 15.48 0.07 3.14
CA PHE A 93 15.69 -0.54 4.45
C PHE A 93 15.83 -2.06 4.35
N PHE A 94 15.04 -2.70 3.48
CA PHE A 94 15.14 -4.13 3.22
C PHE A 94 16.52 -4.53 2.74
N GLU A 95 17.08 -3.86 1.72
CA GLU A 95 18.41 -4.19 1.21
C GLU A 95 19.51 -3.94 2.26
N MET A 96 19.36 -2.89 3.08
CA MET A 96 20.28 -2.61 4.18
C MET A 96 20.26 -3.69 5.26
N MET A 97 19.08 -4.23 5.59
CA MET A 97 18.89 -5.23 6.64
C MET A 97 19.15 -6.65 6.17
N PHE A 98 18.83 -6.95 4.90
CA PHE A 98 18.86 -8.28 4.31
C PHE A 98 19.55 -8.25 2.94
N PRO A 99 20.86 -7.95 2.90
CA PRO A 99 21.58 -7.86 1.65
C PRO A 99 21.54 -9.18 0.88
N ASP A 100 21.64 -9.09 -0.44
CA ASP A 100 21.70 -10.24 -1.36
C ASP A 100 20.44 -11.14 -1.40
N ILE A 101 19.29 -10.75 -0.83
CA ILE A 101 18.04 -11.49 -1.05
C ILE A 101 17.46 -11.18 -2.43
N ALA A 102 17.36 -9.89 -2.79
CA ALA A 102 16.84 -9.47 -4.08
C ALA A 102 17.89 -9.65 -5.19
N GLU A 103 17.46 -9.97 -6.41
CA GLU A 103 18.38 -9.92 -7.56
C GLU A 103 18.47 -8.52 -8.15
N LYS A 104 17.35 -7.80 -8.18
CA LYS A 104 17.26 -6.42 -8.66
C LYS A 104 16.25 -5.64 -7.84
N ILE A 105 16.55 -4.37 -7.59
CA ILE A 105 15.69 -3.41 -6.91
C ILE A 105 15.46 -2.20 -7.81
N VAL A 106 14.20 -1.82 -7.97
CA VAL A 106 13.79 -0.59 -8.65
C VAL A 106 13.01 0.27 -7.68
N VAL A 107 13.52 1.47 -7.42
CA VAL A 107 12.84 2.49 -6.63
C VAL A 107 12.17 3.47 -7.57
N VAL A 108 10.86 3.68 -7.38
CA VAL A 108 10.05 4.59 -8.19
C VAL A 108 9.69 5.80 -7.34
N ASP A 109 10.09 6.98 -7.82
CA ASP A 109 9.76 8.29 -7.24
C ASP A 109 10.06 8.43 -5.74
N MET A 110 11.25 7.97 -5.34
CA MET A 110 11.75 8.10 -3.97
C MET A 110 13.28 8.08 -3.94
N ALA A 111 13.88 8.82 -3.00
CA ALA A 111 15.32 8.90 -2.80
C ALA A 111 15.70 8.73 -1.31
N PRO A 112 16.96 8.35 -1.00
CA PRO A 112 17.44 8.23 0.38
C PRO A 112 17.77 9.61 1.00
N LYS A 113 16.78 10.49 1.04
CA LYS A 113 16.85 11.80 1.70
C LYS A 113 15.66 12.04 2.63
N ALA A 114 15.80 13.05 3.48
CA ALA A 114 14.68 13.62 4.22
C ALA A 114 13.78 14.44 3.27
N TYR A 115 12.47 14.33 3.49
CA TYR A 115 11.46 15.12 2.79
C TYR A 115 10.66 15.90 3.82
N PRO A 116 10.27 17.16 3.54
CA PRO A 116 9.34 17.86 4.41
C PRO A 116 7.97 17.16 4.42
N PRO A 117 7.13 17.39 5.44
CA PRO A 117 5.80 16.79 5.48
C PRO A 117 4.95 17.23 4.27
N HIS A 118 4.58 16.27 3.42
CA HIS A 118 3.83 16.53 2.18
C HIS A 118 2.40 15.95 2.20
N HIS A 119 2.07 15.09 3.16
CA HIS A 119 0.77 14.38 3.22
C HIS A 119 -0.22 14.99 4.23
N ASN A 120 0.13 16.12 4.85
CA ASN A 120 -0.67 16.72 5.93
C ASN A 120 -2.10 17.03 5.51
N GLU A 121 -2.31 17.56 4.30
CA GLU A 121 -3.64 17.90 3.81
C GLU A 121 -4.48 16.64 3.56
N ALA A 122 -3.88 15.59 3.01
CA ALA A 122 -4.54 14.30 2.80
C ALA A 122 -4.94 13.66 4.14
N LEU A 123 -4.04 13.65 5.13
CA LEU A 123 -4.33 13.14 6.47
C LEU A 123 -5.48 13.91 7.14
N LYS A 124 -5.44 15.25 7.10
CA LYS A 124 -6.54 16.08 7.63
C LYS A 124 -7.86 15.76 6.94
N ALA A 125 -7.86 15.64 5.62
CA ALA A 125 -9.05 15.34 4.85
C ALA A 125 -9.62 13.97 5.23
N LEU A 126 -8.77 12.94 5.35
CA LEU A 126 -9.17 11.59 5.76
C LEU A 126 -9.71 11.55 7.20
N MET A 127 -9.05 12.24 8.14
CA MET A 127 -9.48 12.33 9.53
C MET A 127 -10.81 13.08 9.70
N ALA A 128 -11.13 14.00 8.79
CA ALA A 128 -12.39 14.73 8.79
C ALA A 128 -13.59 13.91 8.28
N VAL A 129 -13.34 12.76 7.63
CA VAL A 129 -14.40 11.84 7.21
C VAL A 129 -14.87 11.03 8.41
N ASP A 130 -16.02 11.42 8.96
CA ASP A 130 -16.70 10.70 10.03
C ASP A 130 -17.37 9.43 9.49
N LEU A 131 -16.69 8.29 9.62
CA LEU A 131 -17.15 6.99 9.12
C LEU A 131 -18.44 6.49 9.80
N GLU A 132 -18.84 7.04 10.94
CA GLU A 132 -20.11 6.71 11.58
C GLU A 132 -21.29 7.41 10.91
N LYS A 133 -21.04 8.55 10.25
CA LYS A 133 -22.08 9.36 9.57
C LYS A 133 -22.13 9.16 8.06
N VAL A 134 -21.06 8.65 7.46
CA VAL A 134 -21.00 8.40 6.02
C VAL A 134 -21.87 7.20 5.65
N SER A 135 -22.83 7.43 4.74
CA SER A 135 -23.75 6.42 4.22
C SER A 135 -23.46 6.02 2.77
N SER A 136 -22.66 6.82 2.08
CA SER A 136 -22.28 6.58 0.69
C SER A 136 -20.85 7.07 0.40
N ARG A 137 -20.25 6.54 -0.68
CA ARG A 137 -18.98 7.08 -1.20
C ARG A 137 -19.08 8.58 -1.52
N LYS A 138 -20.27 9.06 -1.92
CA LYS A 138 -20.50 10.47 -2.26
C LYS A 138 -20.42 11.36 -1.02
N ASP A 139 -20.85 10.89 0.14
CA ASP A 139 -20.76 11.65 1.40
C ASP A 139 -19.29 11.88 1.78
N ALA A 140 -18.48 10.81 1.70
CA ALA A 140 -17.04 10.92 1.93
C ALA A 140 -16.37 11.85 0.90
N GLU A 141 -16.73 11.75 -0.38
CA GLU A 141 -16.21 12.65 -1.42
C GLU A 141 -16.56 14.12 -1.14
N ASN A 142 -17.81 14.40 -0.75
CA ASN A 142 -18.23 15.75 -0.40
C ASN A 142 -17.40 16.31 0.76
N LYS A 143 -17.05 15.47 1.74
CA LYS A 143 -16.18 15.88 2.83
C LYS A 143 -14.75 16.17 2.37
N LEU A 144 -14.19 15.32 1.51
CA LEU A 144 -12.86 15.55 0.93
C LEU A 144 -12.81 16.82 0.05
N ASN A 145 -13.94 17.25 -0.52
CA ASN A 145 -14.02 18.47 -1.32
C ASN A 145 -13.85 19.76 -0.51
N GLU A 146 -13.94 19.71 0.82
CA GLU A 146 -13.62 20.83 1.70
C GLU A 146 -12.11 21.11 1.82
N PHE A 147 -11.27 20.18 1.35
CA PHE A 147 -9.81 20.25 1.45
C PHE A 147 -9.16 20.57 0.10
N ALA A 148 -7.97 21.17 0.16
CA ALA A 148 -7.21 21.61 -1.01
C ALA A 148 -6.46 20.44 -1.70
N LEU A 149 -7.20 19.40 -2.07
CA LEU A 149 -6.71 18.25 -2.82
C LEU A 149 -7.21 18.30 -4.26
N ASP A 150 -6.36 17.92 -5.22
CA ASP A 150 -6.78 17.76 -6.60
C ASP A 150 -7.74 16.57 -6.75
N PHE A 151 -8.44 16.53 -7.88
CA PHE A 151 -9.43 15.49 -8.16
C PHE A 151 -8.83 14.08 -8.13
N GLY A 152 -7.64 13.89 -8.72
CA GLY A 152 -6.97 12.60 -8.80
C GLY A 152 -6.63 12.06 -7.41
N THR A 153 -6.05 12.92 -6.56
CA THR A 153 -5.74 12.57 -5.16
C THR A 153 -7.00 12.17 -4.39
N LYS A 154 -8.11 12.90 -4.52
CA LYS A 154 -9.38 12.55 -3.87
C LYS A 154 -9.89 11.17 -4.31
N GLN A 155 -9.89 10.90 -5.61
CA GLN A 155 -10.33 9.60 -6.13
C GLN A 155 -9.42 8.45 -5.68
N PHE A 156 -8.11 8.69 -5.65
CA PHE A 156 -7.12 7.76 -5.14
C PHE A 156 -7.37 7.42 -3.66
N LEU A 157 -7.56 8.42 -2.80
CA LEU A 157 -7.87 8.20 -1.38
C LEU A 157 -9.18 7.44 -1.20
N LEU A 158 -10.26 7.88 -1.87
CA LEU A 158 -11.57 7.26 -1.77
C LEU A 158 -11.56 5.80 -2.24
N LYS A 159 -10.62 5.38 -3.09
CA LYS A 159 -10.47 3.96 -3.48
C LYS A 159 -10.31 3.02 -2.27
N ASN A 160 -9.82 3.54 -1.15
CA ASN A 160 -9.66 2.78 0.09
C ASN A 160 -10.92 2.77 0.97
N LEU A 161 -11.97 3.53 0.63
CA LEU A 161 -13.24 3.47 1.34
C LEU A 161 -13.96 2.18 0.94
N TYR A 162 -14.19 1.29 1.91
CA TYR A 162 -14.87 0.02 1.68
C TYR A 162 -16.08 -0.15 2.58
N ARG A 163 -17.07 -0.90 2.11
CA ARG A 163 -18.26 -1.21 2.89
C ARG A 163 -17.97 -2.37 3.85
N LEU A 164 -18.32 -2.19 5.11
CA LEU A 164 -18.22 -3.23 6.13
C LEU A 164 -19.28 -4.31 5.87
N THR A 165 -18.89 -5.57 6.03
CA THR A 165 -19.79 -6.73 5.88
C THR A 165 -20.61 -6.99 7.15
N GLU A 166 -20.05 -6.61 8.30
CA GLU A 166 -20.72 -6.63 9.60
C GLU A 166 -20.78 -5.20 10.14
N THR A 167 -21.98 -4.77 10.52
CA THR A 167 -22.23 -3.40 10.99
C THR A 167 -22.29 -3.40 12.51
N GLU A 168 -21.16 -3.17 13.17
CA GLU A 168 -21.18 -2.72 14.56
C GLU A 168 -21.60 -1.25 14.60
N ASN A 169 -22.52 -0.89 15.51
CA ASN A 169 -22.93 0.49 15.78
C ASN A 169 -23.40 1.29 14.55
N GLN A 170 -24.06 0.65 13.58
CA GLN A 170 -24.54 1.27 12.32
C GLN A 170 -23.43 1.80 11.39
N LYS A 171 -22.15 1.57 11.72
CA LYS A 171 -21.03 1.96 10.86
C LYS A 171 -21.06 1.15 9.57
N LEU A 172 -21.15 1.84 8.43
CA LEU A 172 -21.25 1.19 7.11
C LEU A 172 -19.92 1.10 6.37
N PHE A 173 -18.96 1.97 6.69
CA PHE A 173 -17.70 2.09 5.95
C PHE A 173 -16.46 2.04 6.83
N GLY A 174 -15.36 1.58 6.24
CA GLY A 174 -14.02 1.61 6.79
C GLY A 174 -13.00 2.12 5.76
N TRP A 175 -11.82 2.48 6.25
CA TRP A 175 -10.64 2.70 5.41
C TRP A 175 -9.82 1.41 5.32
N ARG A 176 -9.36 1.08 4.12
CA ARG A 176 -8.45 -0.06 3.90
C ARG A 176 -7.07 0.14 4.53
N PHE A 177 -6.70 1.38 4.82
CA PHE A 177 -5.49 1.69 5.58
C PHE A 177 -5.79 2.00 7.06
N ASN A 178 -4.83 1.71 7.93
CA ASN A 178 -4.93 2.00 9.36
C ASN A 178 -4.60 3.48 9.64
N LEU A 179 -5.59 4.35 9.49
CA LEU A 179 -5.43 5.80 9.66
C LEU A 179 -5.01 6.22 11.08
N LYS A 180 -5.22 5.37 12.09
CA LYS A 180 -4.80 5.67 13.48
C LYS A 180 -3.29 5.55 13.67
N THR A 181 -2.65 4.67 12.90
CA THR A 181 -1.23 4.37 13.04
C THR A 181 -0.37 5.11 12.02
N ILE A 182 -0.88 5.27 10.79
CA ILE A 182 -0.16 5.89 9.66
C ILE A 182 -0.05 7.41 9.81
#